data_AF-A0A3M5E7I5-F1
#
_entry.id   AF-A0A3M5E7I5-F1
#
_cell.length_a   1.000
_cell.length_b   1.000
_cell.length_c   1.000
_cell.angle_alpha   90.00
_cell.angle_beta   90.00
_cell.angle_gamma   90.00
#
_symmetry.space_group_name_H-M   'P 1'
#
loop_
_entity.id
_entity.type
_entity.pdbx_description
1 polymer ?
#
loop_
_entity_poly.entity_id
_entity_poly.type
_entity_poly.pdbx_seq_one_letter_code
_entity_poly.pdbx_strand_id
1 'polypeptide(L)'
;MSRAAMDRAEFERALRDKGRYYHIHHPFHVAMYEGRASREQIQGWVANRFYYQVNIPLKDAAILANCPDREVRREWIQRILDHDGAPGEAGGIEAWLRLAEAVGLEREQ
;
A
#
# COMPACT_ATOMS: atom_id res chain seq x y z
N MET A 1 -16.77 30.98 -8.74
CA MET A 1 -17.70 30.31 -9.68
C MET A 1 -17.88 28.88 -9.21
N SER A 2 -19.12 28.45 -8.96
CA SER A 2 -19.40 27.04 -8.62
C SER A 2 -19.15 26.18 -9.85
N ARG A 3 -18.25 25.21 -9.75
CA ARG A 3 -17.94 24.29 -10.85
C ARG A 3 -19.06 23.25 -10.92
N ALA A 4 -19.64 23.04 -12.09
CA ALA A 4 -20.66 22.01 -12.29
C ALA A 4 -20.11 20.64 -11.85
N ALA A 5 -20.98 19.82 -11.24
CA ALA A 5 -20.61 18.45 -10.86
C ALA A 5 -20.32 17.62 -12.12
N MET A 6 -19.21 16.88 -12.08
CA MET A 6 -18.83 15.96 -13.15
C MET A 6 -19.79 14.77 -13.18
N ASP A 7 -20.00 14.20 -14.37
CA ASP A 7 -20.63 12.87 -14.46
C ASP A 7 -19.69 11.77 -13.94
N ARG A 8 -20.19 10.53 -13.85
CA ARG A 8 -19.40 9.40 -13.34
C ARG A 8 -18.12 9.15 -14.15
N ALA A 9 -18.19 9.21 -15.47
CA ALA A 9 -17.07 8.90 -16.34
C ALA A 9 -16.02 10.02 -16.33
N GLU A 10 -16.48 11.27 -16.33
CA GLU A 10 -15.66 12.47 -16.14
C GLU A 10 -14.93 12.45 -14.80
N PHE A 11 -15.66 12.13 -13.73
CA PHE A 11 -15.08 12.06 -12.40
C PHE A 11 -14.05 10.94 -12.29
N GLU A 12 -14.33 9.75 -12.83
CA GLU A 12 -13.36 8.65 -12.86
C GLU A 12 -12.10 9.03 -13.64
N ARG A 13 -12.24 9.66 -14.82
CA ARG A 13 -11.09 10.16 -15.58
C ARG A 13 -10.28 11.16 -14.76
N ALA A 14 -10.95 12.11 -14.10
CA ALA A 14 -10.28 13.10 -13.26
C ALA A 14 -9.52 12.47 -12.08
N LEU A 15 -10.04 11.38 -11.49
CA LEU A 15 -9.35 10.60 -10.46
C LEU A 15 -8.11 9.90 -11.04
N ARG A 16 -8.25 9.22 -12.19
CA ARG A 16 -7.15 8.52 -12.86
C ARG A 16 -6.04 9.47 -13.32
N ASP A 17 -6.39 10.67 -13.75
CA ASP A 17 -5.44 11.71 -14.14
C ASP A 17 -4.52 12.14 -12.99
N LYS A 18 -4.93 11.96 -11.73
CA LYS A 18 -4.03 12.17 -10.58
C LYS A 18 -2.88 11.17 -10.53
N GLY A 19 -2.96 10.06 -11.27
CA GLY A 19 -1.87 9.12 -11.47
C GLY A 19 -0.57 9.76 -11.97
N ARG A 20 -0.63 10.93 -12.63
CA ARG A 20 0.55 11.72 -13.01
C ARG A 20 1.42 12.16 -11.81
N TYR A 21 0.87 12.12 -10.60
CA TYR A 21 1.56 12.46 -9.35
C TYR A 21 1.92 11.22 -8.53
N TYR A 22 1.67 10.03 -9.06
CA TYR A 22 1.95 8.79 -8.36
C TYR A 22 3.45 8.55 -8.20
N HIS A 23 3.83 7.86 -7.13
CA HIS A 23 5.24 7.72 -6.75
C HIS A 23 6.10 6.90 -7.72
N ILE A 24 5.48 6.28 -8.74
CA ILE A 24 6.18 5.55 -9.80
C ILE A 24 7.12 6.46 -10.58
N HIS A 25 6.80 7.76 -10.63
CA HIS A 25 7.60 8.80 -11.27
C HIS A 25 8.68 9.40 -10.36
N HIS A 26 8.73 9.02 -9.08
CA HIS A 26 9.74 9.55 -8.15
C HIS A 26 11.14 9.04 -8.54
N PRO A 27 12.19 9.88 -8.52
CA PRO A 27 13.54 9.47 -8.93
C PRO A 27 14.07 8.22 -8.23
N PHE A 28 13.72 8.02 -6.95
CA PHE A 28 14.09 6.82 -6.20
C PHE A 28 13.47 5.54 -6.79
N HIS A 29 12.18 5.57 -7.16
CA HIS A 29 11.51 4.43 -7.79
C HIS A 29 12.13 4.15 -9.17
N VAL A 30 12.34 5.19 -9.98
CA VAL A 30 12.98 5.08 -11.30
C VAL A 30 14.38 4.46 -11.18
N ALA A 31 15.20 4.91 -10.22
CA ALA A 31 16.53 4.35 -10.01
C ALA A 31 16.51 2.86 -9.64
N MET A 32 15.57 2.42 -8.80
CA MET A 32 15.40 0.99 -8.50
C MET A 32 14.96 0.20 -9.75
N TYR A 33 13.96 0.70 -10.47
CA TYR A 33 13.42 0.04 -11.67
C TYR A 33 14.47 -0.12 -12.79
N GLU A 34 15.30 0.89 -12.98
CA GLU A 34 16.38 0.88 -13.97
C GLU A 34 17.63 0.11 -13.52
N GLY A 35 17.62 -0.51 -12.34
CA GLY A 35 18.76 -1.26 -11.80
C GLY A 35 19.94 -0.38 -11.38
N ARG A 36 19.71 0.90 -11.12
CA ARG A 36 20.74 1.88 -10.71
C ARG A 36 20.85 2.06 -9.20
N ALA A 37 19.90 1.54 -8.42
CA ALA A 37 19.94 1.61 -6.96
C ALA A 37 21.00 0.65 -6.39
N SER A 38 21.74 1.10 -5.38
CA SER A 38 22.66 0.24 -4.64
C SER A 38 21.89 -0.76 -3.77
N ARG A 39 22.58 -1.83 -3.34
CA ARG A 39 22.01 -2.81 -2.39
C ARG A 39 21.50 -2.13 -1.11
N GLU A 40 22.28 -1.21 -0.55
CA GLU A 40 21.93 -0.45 0.66
C GLU A 40 20.67 0.39 0.45
N GLN A 41 20.51 1.03 -0.71
CA GLN A 41 19.30 1.80 -1.02
C GLN A 41 18.06 0.90 -1.11
N ILE A 42 18.17 -0.28 -1.73
CA ILE A 42 17.08 -1.25 -1.81
C ILE A 42 16.71 -1.76 -0.41
N GLN A 43 17.70 -2.12 0.40
CA GLN A 43 17.49 -2.54 1.79
C GLN A 43 16.79 -1.44 2.61
N GLY A 44 17.27 -0.19 2.52
CA GLY A 44 16.64 0.95 3.18
C GLY A 44 15.19 1.16 2.73
N TRP A 45 14.90 0.99 1.44
CA TRP A 45 13.52 1.06 0.93
C TRP A 45 12.64 -0.06 1.49
N VAL A 46 13.12 -1.31 1.50
CA VAL A 46 12.37 -2.46 2.03
C VAL A 46 12.06 -2.26 3.51
N ALA A 47 13.06 -1.89 4.32
CA ALA A 47 12.91 -1.63 5.74
C ALA A 47 11.92 -0.49 6.03
N ASN A 48 12.05 0.65 5.34
CA ASN A 48 11.16 1.80 5.57
C ASN A 48 9.73 1.52 5.09
N ARG A 49 9.58 0.81 3.97
CA ARG A 49 8.25 0.47 3.45
C ARG A 49 7.55 -0.58 4.28
N PHE A 50 8.26 -1.41 5.05
CA PHE A 50 7.64 -2.29 6.03
C PHE A 50 6.77 -1.52 7.02
N TYR A 51 7.23 -0.35 7.49
CA TYR A 51 6.41 0.51 8.36
C TYR A 51 5.12 0.95 7.68
N TYR A 52 5.15 1.28 6.39
CA TYR A 52 3.92 1.55 5.64
C TYR A 52 3.02 0.30 5.59
N GLN A 53 3.57 -0.89 5.34
CA GLN A 53 2.80 -2.13 5.24
C GLN A 53 2.06 -2.48 6.54
N VAL A 54 2.74 -2.42 7.70
CA VAL A 54 2.12 -2.74 9.01
C VAL A 54 1.06 -1.72 9.43
N ASN A 55 1.10 -0.50 8.88
CA ASN A 55 0.09 0.53 9.16
C ASN A 55 -1.16 0.42 8.27
N ILE A 56 -1.12 -0.33 7.15
CA ILE A 56 -2.31 -0.52 6.31
C ILE A 56 -3.49 -1.13 7.07
N PRO A 57 -3.35 -2.28 7.79
CA PRO A 57 -4.47 -2.87 8.53
C PRO A 57 -4.96 -1.95 9.66
N LEU A 58 -4.09 -1.18 10.30
CA LEU A 58 -4.48 -0.18 11.31
C LEU A 58 -5.36 0.93 10.70
N LYS A 59 -4.93 1.46 9.55
CA LYS A 59 -5.71 2.44 8.79
C LYS A 59 -7.03 1.86 8.31
N ASP A 60 -7.06 0.61 7.83
CA ASP A 60 -8.29 -0.04 7.39
C ASP A 60 -9.26 -0.33 8.55
N ALA A 61 -8.75 -0.68 9.72
CA ALA A 61 -9.55 -0.82 10.93
C ALA A 61 -10.20 0.51 11.34
N ALA A 62 -9.49 1.64 11.20
CA ALA A 62 -10.04 2.96 11.47
C ALA A 62 -11.18 3.33 10.49
N ILE A 63 -11.10 2.90 9.22
CA ILE A 63 -12.20 3.06 8.25
C ILE A 63 -13.40 2.21 8.67
N LEU A 64 -13.17 0.94 9.04
CA LEU A 64 -14.23 0.03 9.51
C LEU A 64 -14.96 0.58 10.75
N ALA A 65 -14.21 1.09 11.72
CA ALA A 65 -14.78 1.68 12.94
C ALA A 65 -15.69 2.89 12.67
N ASN A 66 -15.41 3.64 11.59
CA ASN A 66 -16.19 4.81 11.19
C ASN A 66 -17.26 4.50 10.12
N CYS A 67 -17.42 3.25 9.69
CA CYS A 67 -18.35 2.86 8.63
C CYS A 67 -19.66 2.28 9.22
N PRO A 68 -20.81 2.99 9.15
CA PRO A 68 -22.06 2.48 9.68
C PRO A 68 -22.68 1.37 8.82
N ASP A 69 -22.33 1.28 7.53
CA ASP A 69 -22.87 0.31 6.59
C ASP A 69 -22.24 -1.09 6.75
N ARG A 70 -23.07 -2.08 7.08
CA ARG A 70 -22.63 -3.46 7.33
C ARG A 70 -22.11 -4.16 6.08
N GLU A 71 -22.70 -3.95 4.92
CA GLU A 71 -22.28 -4.65 3.70
C GLU A 71 -20.92 -4.11 3.23
N VAL A 72 -20.70 -2.80 3.35
CA VAL A 72 -19.38 -2.20 3.13
C VAL A 72 -18.33 -2.76 4.09
N ARG A 73 -18.64 -2.88 5.40
CA ARG A 73 -17.69 -3.46 6.37
C ARG A 73 -17.32 -4.92 6.05
N ARG A 74 -18.28 -5.71 5.52
CA ARG A 74 -18.04 -7.11 5.13
C ARG A 74 -17.09 -7.24 3.94
N GLU A 75 -17.14 -6.31 3.00
CA GLU A 75 -16.16 -6.28 1.91
C GLU A 75 -14.81 -5.74 2.39
N TRP A 76 -14.83 -4.70 3.24
CA TRP A 76 -13.60 -4.01 3.66
C TRP A 76 -12.70 -4.83 4.58
N ILE A 77 -13.27 -5.71 5.41
CA ILE A 77 -12.51 -6.57 6.33
C ILE A 77 -11.50 -7.47 5.61
N GLN A 78 -11.75 -7.84 4.36
CA GLN A 78 -10.84 -8.66 3.56
C GLN A 78 -9.45 -8.03 3.48
N ARG A 79 -9.36 -6.69 3.40
CA ARG A 79 -8.07 -5.97 3.35
C ARG A 79 -7.21 -6.24 4.58
N ILE A 80 -7.83 -6.33 5.76
CA ILE A 80 -7.10 -6.62 7.01
C ILE A 80 -6.61 -8.07 6.96
N LEU A 81 -7.47 -9.02 6.56
CA LEU A 81 -7.10 -10.42 6.43
C LEU A 81 -5.97 -10.63 5.40
N ASP A 82 -5.98 -9.90 4.29
CA ASP A 82 -4.93 -9.96 3.28
C ASP A 82 -3.57 -9.52 3.85
N HIS A 83 -3.56 -8.54 4.76
CA HIS A 83 -2.33 -8.01 5.37
C HIS A 83 -1.86 -8.82 6.58
N ASP A 84 -2.75 -9.13 7.52
CA ASP A 84 -2.45 -9.80 8.79
C ASP A 84 -2.46 -11.33 8.67
N GLY A 85 -3.15 -11.87 7.67
CA GLY A 85 -3.42 -13.30 7.50
C GLY A 85 -4.74 -13.74 8.14
N ALA A 86 -5.43 -14.68 7.50
CA ALA A 86 -6.50 -15.46 8.10
C ALA A 86 -5.93 -16.65 8.89
N PRO A 87 -6.72 -17.37 9.72
CA PRO A 87 -6.25 -18.58 10.38
C PRO A 87 -5.65 -19.59 9.39
N GLY A 88 -4.37 -19.91 9.55
CA GLY A 88 -3.61 -20.79 8.65
C GLY A 88 -2.91 -20.08 7.49
N GLU A 89 -3.04 -18.76 7.38
CA GLU A 89 -2.38 -17.93 6.37
C GLU A 89 -1.43 -16.93 7.02
N ALA A 90 -0.30 -16.65 6.38
CA ALA A 90 0.72 -15.75 6.93
C ALA A 90 0.44 -14.25 6.66
N GLY A 91 -0.36 -13.93 5.64
CA GLY A 91 -0.67 -12.55 5.26
C GLY A 91 0.46 -11.82 4.51
N GLY A 92 0.12 -10.62 4.05
CA GLY A 92 1.01 -9.75 3.28
C GLY A 92 2.16 -9.14 4.08
N ILE A 93 2.02 -8.99 5.41
CA ILE A 93 3.10 -8.50 6.28
C ILE A 93 4.23 -9.53 6.34
N GLU A 94 3.92 -10.82 6.51
CA GLU A 94 4.93 -11.89 6.45
C GLU A 94 5.54 -12.05 5.05
N ALA A 95 4.77 -11.78 3.98
CA ALA A 95 5.35 -11.70 2.64
C ALA A 95 6.38 -10.56 2.52
N TRP A 96 6.15 -9.43 3.18
CA TRP A 96 7.12 -8.32 3.22
C TRP A 96 8.36 -8.65 4.06
N LEU A 97 8.21 -9.35 5.18
CA LEU A 97 9.36 -9.83 5.96
C LEU A 97 10.25 -10.77 5.14
N ARG A 98 9.65 -11.67 4.35
CA ARG A 98 10.40 -12.52 3.41
C ARG A 98 11.12 -11.72 2.31
N LEU A 99 10.56 -10.58 1.87
CA LEU A 99 11.27 -9.67 0.98
C LEU A 99 12.48 -9.03 1.67
N ALA A 100 12.37 -8.67 2.96
CA ALA A 100 13.50 -8.15 3.76
C ALA A 100 14.62 -9.19 3.88
N GLU A 101 14.30 -10.43 4.20
CA GLU A 101 15.25 -11.55 4.23
C GLU A 101 15.92 -11.77 2.87
N ALA A 102 15.15 -11.69 1.77
CA ALA A 102 15.67 -11.89 0.42
C ALA A 102 16.68 -10.81 -0.01
N VAL A 103 16.56 -9.59 0.51
CA VAL A 103 17.57 -8.53 0.30
C VAL A 103 18.70 -8.57 1.34
N GLY A 104 18.64 -9.53 2.29
CA GLY A 104 19.64 -9.81 3.31
C GLY A 104 19.58 -8.87 4.51
N LEU A 105 18.37 -8.57 4.98
CA LEU A 105 18.10 -7.97 6.29
C LEU A 105 17.65 -9.05 7.28
N GLU A 106 17.95 -8.86 8.56
CA GLU A 106 17.38 -9.68 9.64
C GLU A 106 15.96 -9.20 9.98
N ARG A 107 15.12 -10.09 10.53
CA ARG A 107 13.71 -9.78 10.85
C ARG A 107 13.56 -8.69 11.91
N GLU A 108 14.53 -8.58 12.81
CA GLU A 108 14.52 -7.66 13.95
C GLU A 108 15.00 -6.23 13.61
N GLN A 109 15.55 -6.01 12.40
CA GLN A 109 16.03 -4.71 11.93
C GLN A 109 14.90 -3.86 11.33
#